data_AF-A0A5K1K8V4-F1
#
_entry.id   AF-A0A5K1K8V4-F1
#
_cell.length_a   1.000
_cell.length_b   1.000
_cell.length_c   1.000
_cell.angle_alpha   90.00
_cell.angle_beta   90.00
_cell.angle_gamma   90.00
#
_symmetry.space_group_name_H-M   'P 1'
#
loop_
_entity.id
_entity.type
_entity.pdbx_description
1 polymer ?
#
loop_
_entity_poly.entity_id
_entity_poly.type
_entity_poly.pdbx_seq_one_letter_code
_entity_poly.pdbx_strand_id
1 'polypeptide(L)'
;MSDSMGRRRSVDVGGLALALADQGCGHGWGGWEETDCGETRYAEVLIDVRHHTEIIVSQEGDHVPSWLDMHPDTRARLIHSLSSWHFEPHKLPEEEVIACSYILFEALYRIENMAHKVPVSLSSLATFLQHLRQLYRQGNSYHNFQHALDVFQAVYIFLFYSGLVPPVTILLEDGRTWERDKDSCDPLVSCLTHEDLFALYIAAVGHDVGHPGLTNAFMRNAKTPLSVVYDDKSVLEQMHYSLIMQIMRHNDLGFMLDRPQTGSSFRKLLLGAVLATDMSVHFDFMSEFRKLVDGADFPELNRRVLVCQALIKCADISNPSRPYLVSQHWAAALESEWSSQLLLEKHLQLPHTVKPSDSRVGEARGQIWFNSTFARPLFELVAQGVPSMERFAQQTRENFALWQARVAELEAEPAEHTEQVAGTPLAWPSQAPNDFLTAFPPALPPSFRLPEDPLFPPFYHPHNR
;
A
#
# COMPACT_ATOMS: atom_id res chain seq x y z
N MET A 1 4.59 29.04 -64.03
CA MET A 1 5.10 27.86 -63.29
C MET A 1 4.56 27.98 -61.87
N SER A 2 3.24 27.88 -61.69
CA SER A 2 2.42 26.67 -61.44
C SER A 2 2.58 26.11 -60.02
N ASP A 3 1.55 26.36 -59.22
CA ASP A 3 1.20 25.78 -57.92
C ASP A 3 1.45 24.27 -57.80
N SER A 4 1.81 23.82 -56.58
CA SER A 4 1.12 22.69 -55.97
C SER A 4 1.20 22.68 -54.43
N MET A 5 0.03 22.58 -53.81
CA MET A 5 -0.19 22.25 -52.39
C MET A 5 0.24 20.80 -52.09
N GLY A 6 0.79 20.55 -50.89
CA GLY A 6 1.09 19.19 -50.40
C GLY A 6 1.03 19.08 -48.88
N ARG A 7 -0.02 18.42 -48.39
CA ARG A 7 -0.45 18.11 -47.01
C ARG A 7 0.64 17.72 -45.98
N ARG A 8 0.41 18.14 -44.73
CA ARG A 8 0.93 17.53 -43.49
C ARG A 8 0.40 16.11 -43.30
N ARG A 9 1.24 15.16 -42.90
CA ARG A 9 0.88 13.99 -42.08
C ARG A 9 2.01 13.62 -41.11
N SER A 10 1.61 13.48 -39.85
CA SER A 10 2.28 12.82 -38.73
C SER A 10 2.68 11.39 -39.08
N VAL A 11 3.85 10.92 -38.62
CA VAL A 11 4.02 9.60 -37.97
C VAL A 11 5.23 9.64 -37.04
N ASP A 12 5.01 9.21 -35.80
CA ASP A 12 6.00 8.73 -34.83
C ASP A 12 7.07 7.84 -35.45
N VAL A 13 8.33 8.30 -35.40
CA VAL A 13 9.51 7.41 -35.53
C VAL A 13 10.58 7.86 -34.54
N GLY A 14 10.19 8.09 -33.29
CA GLY A 14 11.13 8.39 -32.19
C GLY A 14 11.53 7.16 -31.37
N GLY A 15 10.63 6.17 -31.24
CA GLY A 15 10.83 5.01 -30.37
C GLY A 15 11.63 3.86 -31.00
N LEU A 16 11.61 3.70 -32.33
CA LEU A 16 12.28 2.58 -33.00
C LEU A 16 13.76 2.87 -33.32
N ALA A 17 14.15 4.14 -33.38
CA ALA A 17 15.53 4.55 -33.64
C ALA A 17 16.46 4.34 -32.43
N LEU A 18 15.91 4.39 -31.21
CA LEU A 18 16.65 4.10 -29.97
C LEU A 18 16.91 2.59 -29.76
N ALA A 19 16.15 1.71 -30.43
CA ALA A 19 16.36 0.26 -30.34
C ALA A 19 17.44 -0.26 -31.31
N LEU A 20 17.83 0.52 -32.32
CA LEU A 20 18.74 0.09 -33.39
C LEU A 20 20.06 0.87 -33.44
N ALA A 21 20.24 1.85 -32.54
CA ALA A 21 21.40 2.72 -32.53
C ALA A 21 22.07 2.78 -31.15
N ASP A 22 22.29 1.63 -30.51
CA ASP A 22 23.51 1.47 -29.70
C ASP A 22 23.79 0.00 -29.42
N GLN A 23 25.07 -0.30 -29.21
CA GLN A 23 25.61 -1.66 -29.10
C GLN A 23 25.03 -2.43 -27.90
N GLY A 24 23.94 -3.18 -28.13
CA GLY A 24 23.65 -4.48 -27.51
C GLY A 24 23.64 -4.62 -25.98
N CYS A 25 23.71 -3.55 -25.19
CA CYS A 25 23.75 -3.60 -23.73
C CYS A 25 22.73 -2.60 -23.16
N GLY A 26 21.45 -2.91 -23.31
CA GLY A 26 20.42 -2.24 -22.52
C GLY A 26 20.48 -2.75 -21.10
N HIS A 27 21.21 -2.08 -20.20
CA HIS A 27 21.17 -2.42 -18.78
C HIS A 27 19.73 -2.27 -18.26
N GLY A 28 19.09 -3.39 -17.98
CA GLY A 28 17.78 -3.46 -17.34
C GLY A 28 17.76 -2.67 -16.03
N TRP A 29 16.59 -2.11 -15.70
CA TRP A 29 16.35 -1.51 -14.40
C TRP A 29 16.41 -2.60 -13.33
N GLY A 30 17.53 -2.67 -12.61
CA GLY A 30 17.80 -3.68 -11.58
C GLY A 30 18.69 -4.79 -12.12
N GLY A 31 19.97 -4.76 -11.77
CA GLY A 31 20.97 -5.70 -12.28
C GLY A 31 20.64 -7.15 -11.90
N TRP A 32 20.37 -7.97 -12.91
CA TRP A 32 20.27 -9.43 -12.81
C TRP A 32 20.87 -10.06 -14.07
N GLU A 33 21.54 -11.19 -13.90
CA GLU A 33 22.28 -11.91 -14.95
C GLU A 33 21.35 -12.46 -16.05
N GLU A 34 21.82 -12.32 -17.30
CA GLU A 34 21.14 -12.72 -18.54
C GLU A 34 20.97 -14.24 -18.62
N THR A 35 19.72 -14.69 -18.74
CA THR A 35 19.40 -16.01 -19.30
C THR A 35 18.36 -15.86 -20.40
N ASP A 36 18.74 -16.26 -21.62
CA ASP A 36 18.09 -16.07 -22.93
C ASP A 36 16.62 -16.54 -23.08
N CYS A 37 16.00 -17.10 -22.04
CA CYS A 37 14.60 -17.54 -22.05
C CYS A 37 13.66 -16.66 -21.19
N GLY A 38 14.21 -15.80 -20.32
CA GLY A 38 13.44 -15.02 -19.35
C GLY A 38 12.86 -13.71 -19.89
N GLU A 39 13.54 -13.09 -20.85
CA GLU A 39 13.22 -11.73 -21.31
C GLU A 39 11.86 -11.62 -22.01
N THR A 40 11.51 -12.60 -22.84
CA THR A 40 10.22 -12.60 -23.58
C THR A 40 9.04 -12.75 -22.63
N ARG A 41 9.12 -13.70 -21.68
CA ARG A 41 8.04 -13.95 -20.72
C ARG A 41 7.89 -12.79 -19.73
N TYR A 42 9.01 -12.16 -19.35
CA TYR A 42 9.02 -10.94 -18.56
C TYR A 42 8.28 -9.81 -19.27
N ALA A 43 8.60 -9.58 -20.55
CA ALA A 43 7.95 -8.55 -21.36
C ALA A 43 6.43 -8.80 -21.53
N GLU A 44 6.02 -10.05 -21.80
CA GLU A 44 4.59 -10.42 -21.93
C GLU A 44 3.80 -10.11 -20.66
N VAL A 45 4.30 -10.51 -19.49
CA VAL A 45 3.60 -10.26 -18.22
C VAL A 45 3.53 -8.76 -17.93
N LEU A 46 4.58 -7.99 -18.24
CA LEU A 46 4.52 -6.54 -18.05
C LEU A 46 3.57 -5.85 -19.03
N ILE A 47 3.44 -6.36 -20.26
CA ILE A 47 2.43 -5.89 -21.22
C ILE A 47 1.04 -6.20 -20.68
N ASP A 48 0.80 -7.41 -20.17
CA ASP A 48 -0.47 -7.79 -19.53
C ASP A 48 -0.78 -6.85 -18.36
N VAL A 49 0.18 -6.63 -17.45
CA VAL A 49 0.04 -5.72 -16.30
C VAL A 49 -0.37 -4.33 -16.77
N ARG A 50 0.39 -3.76 -17.71
CA ARG A 50 0.13 -2.43 -18.25
C ARG A 50 -1.25 -2.34 -18.89
N HIS A 51 -1.62 -3.31 -19.71
CA HIS A 51 -2.88 -3.31 -20.44
C HIS A 51 -4.08 -3.38 -19.49
N HIS A 52 -4.04 -4.24 -18.47
CA HIS A 52 -5.10 -4.32 -17.46
C HIS A 52 -5.21 -3.03 -16.66
N THR A 53 -4.09 -2.44 -16.25
CA THR A 53 -4.08 -1.14 -15.56
C THR A 53 -4.72 -0.07 -16.44
N GLU A 54 -4.30 0.06 -17.70
CA GLU A 54 -4.84 1.03 -18.66
C GLU A 54 -6.35 0.85 -18.86
N ILE A 55 -6.83 -0.39 -18.97
CA ILE A 55 -8.27 -0.68 -19.09
C ILE A 55 -9.03 -0.20 -17.85
N ILE A 56 -8.54 -0.50 -16.64
CA ILE A 56 -9.25 -0.14 -15.40
C ILE A 56 -9.30 1.37 -15.24
N VAL A 57 -8.18 2.08 -15.46
CA VAL A 57 -8.12 3.53 -15.27
C VAL A 57 -8.77 4.33 -16.39
N SER A 58 -8.96 3.76 -17.59
CA SER A 58 -9.61 4.46 -18.71
C SER A 58 -11.14 4.34 -18.71
N GLN A 59 -11.74 3.59 -17.78
CA GLN A 59 -13.18 3.29 -17.77
C GLN A 59 -14.06 4.44 -17.27
N GLU A 60 -13.53 5.40 -16.50
CA GLU A 60 -14.28 6.59 -16.08
C GLU A 60 -13.81 7.83 -16.87
N GLY A 61 -14.75 8.55 -17.50
CA GLY A 61 -14.46 9.82 -18.17
C GLY A 61 -14.14 10.95 -17.18
N ASP A 62 -13.80 12.15 -17.70
CA ASP A 62 -13.41 13.38 -16.95
C ASP A 62 -14.47 13.97 -15.99
N HIS A 63 -15.21 13.15 -15.24
CA HIS A 63 -16.16 13.64 -14.24
C HIS A 63 -15.39 14.03 -12.97
N VAL A 64 -15.67 15.23 -12.46
CA VAL A 64 -15.19 15.66 -11.14
C VAL A 64 -15.72 14.65 -10.11
N PRO A 65 -14.85 13.97 -9.34
CA PRO A 65 -15.31 12.98 -8.39
C PRO A 65 -16.30 13.57 -7.37
N SER A 66 -17.42 12.88 -7.12
CA SER A 66 -18.49 13.31 -6.20
C SER A 66 -17.96 13.65 -4.82
N TRP A 67 -16.97 12.90 -4.35
CA TRP A 67 -16.36 13.05 -3.03
C TRP A 67 -15.54 14.34 -2.86
N LEU A 68 -15.26 15.10 -3.93
CA LEU A 68 -14.68 16.44 -3.85
C LEU A 68 -15.71 17.51 -3.45
N ASP A 69 -16.98 17.34 -3.86
CA ASP A 69 -18.08 18.28 -3.56
C ASP A 69 -18.87 17.84 -2.31
N MET A 70 -18.12 17.55 -1.24
CA MET A 70 -18.67 17.07 0.01
C MET A 70 -19.18 18.22 0.90
N HIS A 71 -20.30 17.99 1.59
CA HIS A 71 -20.88 18.97 2.52
C HIS A 71 -19.84 19.43 3.58
N PRO A 72 -19.75 20.74 3.89
CA PRO A 72 -18.75 21.28 4.81
C PRO A 72 -18.72 20.60 6.19
N ASP A 73 -19.88 20.27 6.76
CA ASP A 73 -19.95 19.57 8.05
C ASP A 73 -19.37 18.16 7.99
N THR A 74 -19.60 17.44 6.89
CA THR A 74 -19.02 16.11 6.66
C THR A 74 -17.51 16.23 6.54
N ARG A 75 -17.03 17.22 5.76
CA ARG A 75 -15.59 17.50 5.63
C ARG A 75 -14.94 17.81 6.99
N ALA A 76 -15.56 18.68 7.80
CA ALA A 76 -15.06 19.03 9.13
C ALA A 76 -15.03 17.81 10.06
N ARG A 77 -16.07 16.96 10.05
CA ARG A 77 -16.08 15.69 10.80
C ARG A 77 -14.94 14.78 10.39
N LEU A 78 -14.67 14.62 9.08
CA LEU A 78 -13.57 13.79 8.60
C LEU A 78 -12.20 14.35 9.00
N ILE A 79 -12.00 15.67 8.90
CA ILE A 79 -10.77 16.33 9.37
C ILE A 79 -10.54 16.06 10.87
N HIS A 80 -11.58 16.20 11.70
CA HIS A 80 -11.46 15.88 13.12
C HIS A 80 -11.18 14.39 13.37
N SER A 81 -11.82 13.50 12.62
CA SER A 81 -11.61 12.04 12.71
C SER A 81 -10.15 11.67 12.38
N LEU A 82 -9.62 12.20 11.28
CA LEU A 82 -8.23 11.98 10.82
C LEU A 82 -7.17 12.46 11.83
N SER A 83 -7.49 13.45 12.65
CA SER A 83 -6.60 13.98 13.68
C SER A 83 -6.40 13.04 14.88
N SER A 84 -7.23 11.99 14.99
CA SER A 84 -7.23 11.07 16.13
C SER A 84 -6.53 9.76 15.81
N TRP A 85 -5.77 9.21 16.76
CA TRP A 85 -5.29 7.83 16.67
C TRP A 85 -6.43 6.79 16.76
N HIS A 86 -7.61 7.22 17.25
CA HIS A 86 -8.84 6.43 17.29
C HIS A 86 -9.66 6.50 16.00
N PHE A 87 -9.01 6.84 14.89
CA PHE A 87 -9.62 6.83 13.58
C PHE A 87 -10.10 5.40 13.22
N GLU A 88 -11.31 5.27 12.69
CA GLU A 88 -11.95 3.99 12.36
C GLU A 88 -12.35 3.95 10.88
N PRO A 89 -11.41 3.76 9.94
CA PRO A 89 -11.69 3.84 8.51
C PRO A 89 -12.71 2.79 8.04
N HIS A 90 -12.73 1.62 8.69
CA HIS A 90 -13.66 0.53 8.40
C HIS A 90 -15.14 0.87 8.64
N LYS A 91 -15.44 1.95 9.39
CA LYS A 91 -16.82 2.43 9.62
C LYS A 91 -17.25 3.50 8.63
N LEU A 92 -16.35 3.98 7.77
CA LEU A 92 -16.64 5.04 6.82
C LEU A 92 -17.25 4.49 5.54
N PRO A 93 -18.22 5.21 4.93
CA PRO A 93 -18.64 4.97 3.56
C PRO A 93 -17.47 5.08 2.59
N GLU A 94 -17.55 4.37 1.47
CA GLU A 94 -16.49 4.33 0.45
C GLU A 94 -16.05 5.71 -0.06
N GLU A 95 -17.00 6.61 -0.32
CA GLU A 95 -16.70 7.99 -0.75
C GLU A 95 -15.95 8.79 0.33
N GLU A 96 -16.23 8.54 1.61
CA GLU A 96 -15.54 9.20 2.72
C GLU A 96 -14.11 8.65 2.90
N VAL A 97 -13.86 7.38 2.58
CA VAL A 97 -12.52 6.77 2.63
C VAL A 97 -11.59 7.46 1.64
N ILE A 98 -12.02 7.63 0.38
CA ILE A 98 -11.22 8.35 -0.62
C ILE A 98 -11.09 9.84 -0.32
N ALA A 99 -12.15 10.49 0.17
CA ALA A 99 -12.08 11.88 0.61
C ALA A 99 -11.06 12.07 1.74
N CYS A 100 -10.96 11.14 2.69
CA CYS A 100 -9.97 11.17 3.75
C CYS A 100 -8.53 11.13 3.21
N SER A 101 -8.23 10.25 2.25
CA SER A 101 -6.92 10.20 1.59
C SER A 101 -6.59 11.54 0.92
N TYR A 102 -7.56 12.15 0.26
CA TYR A 102 -7.38 13.46 -0.37
C TYR A 102 -7.10 14.57 0.65
N ILE A 103 -7.86 14.62 1.75
CA ILE A 103 -7.69 15.60 2.84
C ILE A 103 -6.27 15.54 3.41
N LEU A 104 -5.67 14.35 3.55
CA LEU A 104 -4.29 14.22 4.02
C LEU A 104 -3.28 14.86 3.04
N PHE A 105 -3.47 14.70 1.73
CA PHE A 105 -2.66 15.41 0.73
C PHE A 105 -2.89 16.93 0.78
N GLU A 106 -4.13 17.40 0.95
CA GLU A 106 -4.40 18.83 1.11
C GLU A 106 -3.64 19.40 2.31
N ALA A 107 -3.63 18.70 3.45
CA ALA A 107 -2.90 19.12 4.64
C ALA A 107 -1.38 19.17 4.40
N LEU A 108 -0.83 18.17 3.68
CA LEU A 108 0.58 18.16 3.28
C LEU A 108 0.93 19.40 2.46
N TYR A 109 0.06 19.82 1.56
CA TYR A 109 0.26 21.01 0.72
C TYR A 109 0.12 22.35 1.47
N ARG A 110 -0.25 22.32 2.75
CA ARG A 110 -0.18 23.50 3.63
C ARG A 110 1.23 23.73 4.19
N ILE A 111 2.16 22.80 4.01
CA ILE A 111 3.57 23.01 4.38
C ILE A 111 4.17 24.10 3.49
N GLU A 112 4.90 25.03 4.10
CA GLU A 112 5.59 26.11 3.40
C GLU A 112 6.49 25.56 2.29
N ASN A 113 6.44 26.16 1.09
CA ASN A 113 7.20 25.75 -0.09
C ASN A 113 6.89 24.34 -0.64
N MET A 114 5.89 23.62 -0.10
CA MET A 114 5.55 22.27 -0.57
C MET A 114 5.18 22.25 -2.05
N ALA A 115 4.24 23.09 -2.48
CA ALA A 115 3.81 23.16 -3.88
C ALA A 115 4.92 23.56 -4.87
N HIS A 116 5.95 24.28 -4.40
CA HIS A 116 7.11 24.60 -5.23
C HIS A 116 8.06 23.41 -5.34
N LYS A 117 8.27 22.65 -4.26
CA LYS A 117 9.17 21.49 -4.24
C LYS A 117 8.53 20.24 -4.86
N VAL A 118 7.21 20.12 -4.75
CA VAL A 118 6.39 19.05 -5.32
C VAL A 118 5.29 19.70 -6.16
N PRO A 119 5.58 20.05 -7.43
CA PRO A 119 4.67 20.78 -8.30
C PRO A 119 3.60 19.86 -8.93
N VAL A 120 3.03 18.95 -8.12
CA VAL A 120 1.87 18.14 -8.49
C VAL A 120 0.61 18.91 -8.09
N SER A 121 -0.36 19.03 -8.99
CA SER A 121 -1.62 19.72 -8.70
C SER A 121 -2.54 18.87 -7.81
N LEU A 122 -3.34 19.50 -6.95
CA LEU A 122 -4.35 18.79 -6.16
C LEU A 122 -5.40 18.10 -7.05
N SER A 123 -5.71 18.65 -8.23
CA SER A 123 -6.58 17.98 -9.22
C SER A 123 -5.97 16.69 -9.76
N SER A 124 -4.68 16.69 -10.10
CA SER A 124 -3.96 15.48 -10.53
C SER A 124 -3.94 14.42 -9.42
N LEU A 125 -3.80 14.85 -8.16
CA LEU A 125 -3.88 13.96 -7.00
C LEU A 125 -5.27 13.36 -6.83
N ALA A 126 -6.34 14.13 -7.08
CA ALA A 126 -7.69 13.61 -7.00
C ALA A 126 -7.93 12.49 -8.03
N THR A 127 -7.53 12.71 -9.28
CA THR A 127 -7.62 11.69 -10.34
C THR A 127 -6.71 10.49 -10.05
N PHE A 128 -5.49 10.73 -9.55
CA PHE A 128 -4.59 9.68 -9.09
C PHE A 128 -5.24 8.79 -8.03
N LEU A 129 -5.85 9.38 -7.00
CA LEU A 129 -6.51 8.63 -5.92
C LEU A 129 -7.72 7.84 -6.42
N GLN A 130 -8.50 8.40 -7.35
CA GLN A 130 -9.65 7.71 -7.97
C GLN A 130 -9.18 6.44 -8.70
N HIS A 131 -8.17 6.58 -9.57
CA HIS A 131 -7.60 5.45 -10.31
C HIS A 131 -6.90 4.43 -9.40
N LEU A 132 -6.19 4.89 -8.38
CA LEU A 132 -5.56 4.02 -7.39
C LEU A 132 -6.60 3.18 -6.64
N ARG A 133 -7.68 3.82 -6.18
CA ARG A 133 -8.78 3.16 -5.47
C ARG A 133 -9.45 2.07 -6.32
N GLN A 134 -9.63 2.30 -7.62
CA GLN A 134 -10.26 1.33 -8.53
C GLN A 134 -9.47 0.01 -8.63
N LEU A 135 -8.16 0.09 -8.43
CA LEU A 135 -7.27 -1.08 -8.46
C LEU A 135 -7.21 -1.83 -7.12
N TYR A 136 -7.72 -1.25 -6.03
CA TYR A 136 -7.93 -2.00 -4.79
C TYR A 136 -9.18 -2.88 -4.90
N ARG A 137 -8.99 -4.18 -4.66
CA ARG A 137 -10.06 -5.16 -4.78
C ARG A 137 -11.04 -5.05 -3.61
N GLN A 138 -12.30 -4.71 -3.91
CA GLN A 138 -13.38 -4.62 -2.90
C GLN A 138 -13.67 -5.96 -2.21
N GLY A 139 -13.41 -7.08 -2.88
CA GLY A 139 -13.62 -8.42 -2.31
C GLY A 139 -12.66 -8.76 -1.16
N ASN A 140 -11.53 -8.08 -1.03
CA ASN A 140 -10.58 -8.35 0.05
C ASN A 140 -11.13 -7.84 1.39
N SER A 141 -11.10 -8.69 2.42
CA SER A 141 -11.52 -8.28 3.76
C SER A 141 -10.45 -7.44 4.47
N TYR A 142 -9.16 -7.70 4.21
CA TYR A 142 -8.06 -6.97 4.84
C TYR A 142 -7.34 -6.06 3.84
N HIS A 143 -6.70 -6.60 2.80
CA HIS A 143 -5.85 -5.82 1.87
C HIS A 143 -6.70 -5.06 0.84
N ASN A 144 -7.46 -4.07 1.31
CA ASN A 144 -8.37 -3.22 0.54
C ASN A 144 -8.05 -1.73 0.75
N PHE A 145 -8.83 -0.84 0.13
CA PHE A 145 -8.56 0.60 0.20
C PHE A 145 -8.78 1.21 1.60
N GLN A 146 -9.58 0.57 2.46
CA GLN A 146 -9.74 1.01 3.86
C GLN A 146 -8.48 0.72 4.67
N HIS A 147 -7.83 -0.43 4.46
CA HIS A 147 -6.51 -0.72 5.04
C HIS A 147 -5.46 0.27 4.55
N ALA A 148 -5.43 0.54 3.23
CA ALA A 148 -4.54 1.55 2.67
C ALA A 148 -4.71 2.93 3.32
N LEU A 149 -5.96 3.35 3.59
CA LEU A 149 -6.24 4.58 4.33
C LEU A 149 -5.80 4.49 5.80
N ASP A 150 -5.97 3.34 6.48
CA ASP A 150 -5.49 3.15 7.85
C ASP A 150 -3.96 3.35 7.92
N VAL A 151 -3.21 2.68 7.05
CA VAL A 151 -1.75 2.83 6.93
C VAL A 151 -1.37 4.28 6.61
N PHE A 152 -2.06 4.91 5.67
CA PHE A 152 -1.78 6.30 5.30
C PHE A 152 -2.03 7.27 6.46
N GLN A 153 -3.13 7.11 7.18
CA GLN A 153 -3.42 7.91 8.36
C GLN A 153 -2.41 7.67 9.49
N ALA A 154 -1.94 6.42 9.67
CA ALA A 154 -0.88 6.13 10.64
C ALA A 154 0.42 6.84 10.31
N VAL A 155 0.86 6.75 9.04
CA VAL A 155 2.04 7.49 8.54
C VAL A 155 1.90 8.99 8.80
N TYR A 156 0.74 9.57 8.49
CA TYR A 156 0.46 10.98 8.77
C TYR A 156 0.59 11.30 10.28
N ILE A 157 -0.02 10.50 11.16
CA ILE A 157 0.04 10.72 12.60
C ILE A 157 1.48 10.62 13.13
N PHE A 158 2.26 9.65 12.66
CA PHE A 158 3.66 9.50 13.06
C PHE A 158 4.46 10.74 12.66
N LEU A 159 4.29 11.21 11.43
CA LEU A 159 4.96 12.42 10.93
C LEU A 159 4.51 13.68 11.67
N PHE A 160 3.22 13.78 12.04
CA PHE A 160 2.68 14.90 12.79
C PHE A 160 3.32 14.99 14.17
N TYR A 161 3.34 13.88 14.93
CA TYR A 161 3.96 13.87 16.25
C TYR A 161 5.49 13.99 16.21
N SER A 162 6.12 13.59 15.10
CA SER A 162 7.55 13.81 14.88
C SER A 162 7.91 15.23 14.40
N GLY A 163 6.91 16.12 14.23
CA GLY A 163 7.10 17.51 13.85
C GLY A 163 7.40 17.76 12.36
N LEU A 164 6.97 16.86 11.46
CA LEU A 164 7.24 16.98 10.02
C LEU A 164 6.09 17.49 9.16
N VAL A 165 4.85 17.35 9.63
CA VAL A 165 3.64 17.77 8.90
C VAL A 165 2.71 18.54 9.84
N PRO A 166 1.88 19.46 9.32
CA PRO A 166 0.91 20.19 10.12
C PRO A 166 -0.16 19.26 10.71
N PRO A 167 -0.87 19.71 11.77
CA PRO A 167 -2.13 19.07 12.11
C PRO A 167 -3.12 19.23 10.95
N VAL A 168 -3.82 18.16 10.58
CA VAL A 168 -4.85 18.16 9.51
C VAL A 168 -5.95 19.20 9.75
N THR A 169 -6.19 19.60 11.01
CA THR A 169 -7.13 20.66 11.39
C THR A 169 -6.75 22.03 10.83
N ILE A 170 -5.53 22.23 10.34
CA ILE A 170 -5.14 23.44 9.59
C ILE A 170 -6.06 23.71 8.39
N LEU A 171 -6.70 22.67 7.85
CA LEU A 171 -7.65 22.79 6.74
C LEU A 171 -9.00 23.40 7.14
N LEU A 172 -9.27 23.56 8.43
CA LEU A 172 -10.42 24.31 8.94
C LEU A 172 -10.16 25.82 8.96
N GLU A 173 -8.90 26.22 8.79
CA GLU A 173 -8.48 27.62 8.75
C GLU A 173 -8.16 28.02 7.31
N ASP A 174 -8.90 28.98 6.76
CA ASP A 174 -8.72 29.40 5.37
C ASP A 174 -7.32 29.97 5.11
N GLY A 175 -6.69 29.52 4.03
CA GLY A 175 -5.43 30.11 3.53
C GLY A 175 -4.17 29.94 4.39
N ARG A 176 -4.25 29.42 5.62
CA ARG A 176 -3.07 29.25 6.50
C ARG A 176 -2.01 28.28 5.96
N THR A 177 -0.77 28.76 5.93
CA THR A 177 0.43 27.95 5.67
C THR A 177 1.08 27.54 7.00
N TRP A 178 1.69 26.36 7.04
CA TRP A 178 2.45 25.84 8.18
C TRP A 178 3.94 25.84 7.88
N GLU A 179 4.71 26.40 8.80
CA GLU A 179 6.17 26.36 8.77
C GLU A 179 6.65 25.29 9.76
N ARG A 180 7.66 24.53 9.33
CA ARG A 180 8.26 23.48 10.15
C ARG A 180 9.16 24.08 11.22
N ASP A 181 8.83 23.83 12.48
CA ASP A 181 9.73 24.07 13.60
C ASP A 181 10.81 22.98 13.62
N LYS A 182 12.06 23.39 13.38
CA LYS A 182 13.21 22.48 13.32
C LYS A 182 13.67 22.03 14.72
N ASP A 183 13.38 22.81 15.75
CA ASP A 183 13.83 22.54 17.11
C ASP A 183 12.91 21.53 17.81
N SER A 184 11.66 21.39 17.35
CA SER A 184 10.67 20.44 17.88
C SER A 184 10.62 19.10 17.15
N CYS A 185 11.55 18.84 16.22
CA CYS A 185 11.53 17.67 15.34
C CYS A 185 12.44 16.55 15.84
N ASP A 186 11.98 15.30 15.76
CA ASP A 186 12.80 14.15 16.12
C ASP A 186 14.06 14.08 15.21
N PRO A 187 15.28 13.94 15.78
CA PRO A 187 16.52 14.09 15.01
C PRO A 187 16.65 13.12 13.83
N LEU A 188 16.15 11.90 13.96
CA LEU A 188 16.30 10.86 12.94
C LEU A 188 15.41 11.11 11.72
N VAL A 189 14.19 11.63 11.92
CA VAL A 189 13.29 11.99 10.81
C VAL A 189 13.62 13.36 10.22
N SER A 190 14.46 14.14 10.90
CA SER A 190 14.68 15.52 10.51
C SER A 190 15.31 15.69 9.11
N CYS A 191 15.95 14.64 8.60
CA CYS A 191 16.56 14.54 7.28
C CYS A 191 15.55 14.44 6.13
N LEU A 192 14.27 14.17 6.40
CA LEU A 192 13.25 14.02 5.36
C LEU A 192 12.93 15.38 4.71
N THR A 193 12.92 15.37 3.38
CA THR A 193 12.57 16.51 2.53
C THR A 193 11.10 16.47 2.10
N HIS A 194 10.61 17.58 1.53
CA HIS A 194 9.27 17.66 0.93
C HIS A 194 8.98 16.53 -0.07
N GLU A 195 9.94 16.20 -0.94
CA GLU A 195 9.79 15.11 -1.90
C GLU A 195 9.70 13.74 -1.21
N ASP A 196 10.42 13.54 -0.10
CA ASP A 196 10.41 12.29 0.66
C ASP A 196 9.08 12.11 1.40
N LEU A 197 8.53 13.19 1.97
CA LEU A 197 7.20 13.18 2.59
C LEU A 197 6.12 12.82 1.56
N PHE A 198 6.18 13.43 0.37
CA PHE A 198 5.25 13.11 -0.71
C PHE A 198 5.41 11.66 -1.19
N ALA A 199 6.65 11.19 -1.38
CA ALA A 199 6.92 9.79 -1.77
C ALA A 199 6.38 8.80 -0.74
N LEU A 200 6.55 9.10 0.56
CA LEU A 200 6.02 8.28 1.65
C LEU A 200 4.49 8.30 1.70
N TYR A 201 3.83 9.42 1.39
CA TYR A 201 2.37 9.49 1.27
C TYR A 201 1.86 8.63 0.11
N ILE A 202 2.51 8.72 -1.06
CA ILE A 202 2.20 7.89 -2.23
C ILE A 202 2.42 6.39 -1.90
N ALA A 203 3.52 6.06 -1.22
CA ALA A 203 3.79 4.70 -0.77
C ALA A 203 2.69 4.21 0.18
N ALA A 204 2.32 4.98 1.20
CA ALA A 204 1.35 4.55 2.20
C ALA A 204 -0.03 4.26 1.61
N VAL A 205 -0.57 5.14 0.75
CA VAL A 205 -1.87 4.92 0.11
C VAL A 205 -1.84 3.85 -0.99
N GLY A 206 -0.64 3.55 -1.54
CA GLY A 206 -0.47 2.64 -2.66
C GLY A 206 0.18 1.29 -2.35
N HIS A 207 0.68 1.05 -1.14
CA HIS A 207 1.59 -0.08 -0.86
C HIS A 207 1.00 -1.46 -1.17
N ASP A 208 -0.33 -1.60 -1.17
CA ASP A 208 -1.06 -2.85 -1.45
C ASP A 208 -1.96 -2.76 -2.71
N VAL A 209 -1.75 -1.78 -3.58
CA VAL A 209 -2.62 -1.59 -4.76
C VAL A 209 -2.61 -2.84 -5.65
N GLY A 210 -3.79 -3.33 -6.03
CA GLY A 210 -3.92 -4.55 -6.84
C GLY A 210 -3.72 -5.86 -6.08
N HIS A 211 -3.63 -5.83 -4.74
CA HIS A 211 -3.45 -7.05 -3.94
C HIS A 211 -4.58 -8.08 -4.21
N PRO A 212 -4.26 -9.35 -4.52
CA PRO A 212 -5.25 -10.36 -4.88
C PRO A 212 -5.97 -11.00 -3.68
N GLY A 213 -5.54 -10.66 -2.46
CA GLY A 213 -5.98 -11.33 -1.23
C GLY A 213 -5.25 -12.66 -0.99
N LEU A 214 -4.03 -12.80 -1.53
CA LEU A 214 -3.23 -14.02 -1.52
C LEU A 214 -1.79 -13.69 -1.14
N THR A 215 -1.13 -14.56 -0.36
CA THR A 215 0.25 -14.34 0.09
C THR A 215 1.31 -14.61 -0.99
N ASN A 216 2.50 -14.01 -0.86
CA ASN A 216 3.67 -14.35 -1.68
C ASN A 216 4.00 -15.87 -1.68
N ALA A 217 3.68 -16.60 -0.60
CA ALA A 217 3.85 -18.05 -0.53
C ALA A 217 2.85 -18.81 -1.43
N PHE A 218 1.59 -18.35 -1.48
CA PHE A 218 0.61 -18.87 -2.43
C PHE A 218 1.07 -18.64 -3.87
N MET A 219 1.51 -17.41 -4.18
CA MET A 219 1.95 -17.02 -5.53
C MET A 219 3.02 -17.97 -6.09
N ARG A 220 4.00 -18.30 -5.25
CA ARG A 220 5.07 -19.26 -5.51
C ARG A 220 4.55 -20.66 -5.76
N ASN A 221 3.74 -21.19 -4.84
CA ASN A 221 3.21 -22.55 -4.92
C ASN A 221 2.31 -22.75 -6.15
N ALA A 222 1.54 -21.72 -6.48
CA ALA A 222 0.61 -21.73 -7.60
C ALA A 222 1.28 -21.35 -8.94
N LYS A 223 2.58 -21.02 -8.93
CA LYS A 223 3.39 -20.62 -10.09
C LYS A 223 2.73 -19.52 -10.92
N THR A 224 2.24 -18.49 -10.24
CA THR A 224 1.59 -17.36 -10.91
C THR A 224 2.57 -16.65 -11.85
N PRO A 225 2.10 -16.00 -12.93
CA PRO A 225 2.96 -15.30 -13.88
C PRO A 225 3.93 -14.33 -13.20
N LEU A 226 3.44 -13.51 -12.27
CA LEU A 226 4.28 -12.57 -11.52
C LEU A 226 5.32 -13.27 -10.64
N SER A 227 4.99 -14.40 -10.00
CA SER A 227 5.95 -15.14 -9.17
C SER A 227 7.15 -15.63 -10.00
N VAL A 228 6.87 -16.10 -11.23
CA VAL A 228 7.93 -16.54 -12.14
C VAL A 228 8.78 -15.38 -12.64
N VAL A 229 8.16 -14.24 -12.95
CA VAL A 229 8.82 -13.03 -13.46
C VAL A 229 9.74 -12.40 -12.42
N TYR A 230 9.30 -12.37 -11.16
CA TYR A 230 10.07 -11.79 -10.06
C TYR A 230 10.93 -12.80 -9.30
N ASP A 231 11.07 -14.03 -9.82
CA ASP A 231 11.86 -15.10 -9.21
C ASP A 231 11.52 -15.28 -7.72
N ASP A 232 10.22 -15.19 -7.43
CA ASP A 232 9.60 -15.27 -6.12
C ASP A 232 10.11 -14.28 -5.03
N LYS A 233 10.79 -13.19 -5.43
CA LYS A 233 11.30 -12.15 -4.52
C LYS A 233 10.30 -11.01 -4.41
N SER A 234 9.68 -10.82 -3.25
CA SER A 234 8.75 -9.71 -2.95
C SER A 234 7.76 -9.44 -4.10
N VAL A 235 7.10 -10.51 -4.56
CA VAL A 235 6.36 -10.53 -5.84
C VAL A 235 5.23 -9.51 -5.82
N LEU A 236 4.47 -9.47 -4.72
CA LEU A 236 3.38 -8.54 -4.51
C LEU A 236 3.88 -7.11 -4.39
N GLU A 237 4.91 -6.86 -3.59
CA GLU A 237 5.44 -5.52 -3.35
C GLU A 237 6.05 -4.91 -4.62
N GLN A 238 6.69 -5.73 -5.47
CA GLN A 238 7.14 -5.31 -6.79
C GLN A 238 5.97 -4.99 -7.73
N MET A 239 4.89 -5.77 -7.68
CA MET A 239 3.66 -5.48 -8.43
C MET A 239 3.03 -4.17 -7.97
N HIS A 240 2.85 -3.95 -6.65
CA HIS A 240 2.30 -2.73 -6.08
C HIS A 240 3.10 -1.50 -6.55
N TYR A 241 4.43 -1.55 -6.44
CA TYR A 241 5.30 -0.47 -6.92
C TYR A 241 5.16 -0.22 -8.43
N SER A 242 5.08 -1.28 -9.24
CA SER A 242 4.87 -1.18 -10.69
C SER A 242 3.56 -0.46 -11.02
N LEU A 243 2.47 -0.84 -10.35
CA LEU A 243 1.15 -0.23 -10.51
C LEU A 243 1.16 1.24 -10.08
N ILE A 244 1.75 1.58 -8.91
CA ILE A 244 1.90 2.97 -8.46
C ILE A 244 2.59 3.81 -9.54
N MET A 245 3.72 3.34 -10.09
CA MET A 245 4.44 4.08 -11.13
C MET A 245 3.59 4.30 -12.39
N GLN A 246 2.84 3.28 -12.82
CA GLN A 246 1.96 3.39 -13.99
C GLN A 246 0.86 4.43 -13.77
N ILE A 247 0.19 4.39 -12.61
CA ILE A 247 -0.88 5.33 -12.27
C ILE A 247 -0.32 6.75 -12.12
N MET A 248 0.86 6.92 -11.51
CA MET A 248 1.53 8.23 -11.44
C MET A 248 1.79 8.80 -12.83
N ARG A 249 2.30 7.98 -13.78
CA ARG A 249 2.53 8.44 -15.15
C ARG A 249 1.23 8.79 -15.89
N HIS A 250 0.17 8.03 -15.66
CA HIS A 250 -1.14 8.27 -16.26
C HIS A 250 -1.79 9.57 -15.75
N ASN A 251 -1.53 9.96 -14.50
CA ASN A 251 -2.21 11.08 -13.83
C ASN A 251 -1.34 12.35 -13.72
N ASP A 252 -0.43 12.59 -14.66
CA ASP A 252 0.47 13.76 -14.67
C ASP A 252 1.45 13.87 -13.48
N LEU A 253 1.71 12.78 -12.75
CA LEU A 253 2.73 12.71 -11.69
C LEU A 253 4.06 12.12 -12.20
N GLY A 254 4.11 11.62 -13.44
CA GLY A 254 5.25 10.90 -14.02
C GLY A 254 6.56 11.71 -14.02
N PHE A 255 6.48 13.03 -14.14
CA PHE A 255 7.67 13.91 -14.07
C PHE A 255 8.41 13.79 -12.73
N MET A 256 7.73 13.40 -11.64
CA MET A 256 8.36 13.16 -10.35
C MET A 256 9.30 11.96 -10.39
N LEU A 257 8.93 10.95 -11.19
CA LEU A 257 9.72 9.75 -11.40
C LEU A 257 10.86 10.04 -12.37
N ASP A 258 10.58 10.64 -13.51
CA ASP A 258 11.44 10.57 -14.70
C ASP A 258 12.44 11.75 -14.83
N ARG A 259 12.42 12.72 -13.89
CA ARG A 259 13.38 13.84 -13.89
C ARG A 259 14.85 13.40 -13.73
N PRO A 260 15.80 13.95 -14.51
CA PRO A 260 17.18 13.42 -14.58
C PRO A 260 17.96 13.36 -13.26
N GLN A 261 17.86 14.38 -12.41
CA GLN A 261 18.73 14.50 -11.23
C GLN A 261 18.11 13.92 -9.95
N THR A 262 16.84 14.23 -9.70
CA THR A 262 16.17 13.89 -8.44
C THR A 262 15.18 12.73 -8.57
N GLY A 263 14.84 12.32 -9.80
CA GLY A 263 13.85 11.26 -10.04
C GLY A 263 14.34 9.87 -9.65
N SER A 264 15.65 9.62 -9.80
CA SER A 264 16.27 8.38 -9.32
C SER A 264 16.17 8.24 -7.80
N SER A 265 16.41 9.31 -7.06
CA SER A 265 16.27 9.33 -5.59
C SER A 265 14.82 9.12 -5.16
N PHE A 266 13.87 9.78 -5.82
CA PHE A 266 12.44 9.60 -5.56
C PHE A 266 11.99 8.16 -5.80
N ARG A 267 12.35 7.57 -6.95
CA ARG A 267 12.06 6.16 -7.27
C ARG A 267 12.67 5.21 -6.25
N LYS A 268 13.93 5.43 -5.84
CA LYS A 268 14.60 4.60 -4.83
C LYS A 268 13.90 4.63 -3.48
N LEU A 269 13.44 5.81 -3.05
CA LEU A 269 12.70 5.94 -1.80
C LEU A 269 11.31 5.29 -1.89
N LEU A 270 10.55 5.57 -2.95
CA LEU A 270 9.25 4.97 -3.17
C LEU A 270 9.34 3.44 -3.25
N LEU A 271 10.27 2.90 -4.04
CA LEU A 271 10.53 1.46 -4.12
C LEU A 271 10.94 0.90 -2.77
N GLY A 272 11.89 1.54 -2.09
CA GLY A 272 12.38 1.09 -0.79
C GLY A 272 11.28 1.05 0.27
N ALA A 273 10.37 2.04 0.29
CA ALA A 273 9.25 2.07 1.21
C ALA A 273 8.24 0.94 0.95
N VAL A 274 7.87 0.71 -0.32
CA VAL A 274 6.93 -0.36 -0.68
C VAL A 274 7.55 -1.74 -0.49
N LEU A 275 8.77 -2.00 -0.96
CA LEU A 275 9.42 -3.31 -0.76
C LEU A 275 9.64 -3.65 0.73
N ALA A 276 9.75 -2.63 1.58
CA ALA A 276 9.90 -2.86 3.00
C ALA A 276 8.63 -3.39 3.67
N THR A 277 7.44 -3.31 3.06
CA THR A 277 6.23 -3.90 3.64
C THR A 277 6.22 -5.43 3.55
N ASP A 278 7.07 -6.03 2.69
CA ASP A 278 7.28 -7.48 2.68
C ASP A 278 7.78 -7.96 4.06
N MET A 279 6.99 -8.83 4.69
CA MET A 279 7.33 -9.37 6.01
C MET A 279 8.49 -10.37 5.97
N SER A 280 8.88 -10.89 4.80
CA SER A 280 10.04 -11.77 4.65
C SER A 280 11.37 -11.04 4.88
N VAL A 281 11.44 -9.73 4.58
CA VAL A 281 12.63 -8.89 4.79
C VAL A 281 12.62 -8.16 6.14
N HIS A 282 11.64 -8.43 7.00
CA HIS A 282 11.43 -7.71 8.26
C HIS A 282 12.68 -7.72 9.16
N PHE A 283 13.30 -8.88 9.37
CA PHE A 283 14.45 -9.00 10.28
C PHE A 283 15.73 -8.36 9.72
N ASP A 284 15.93 -8.41 8.40
CA ASP A 284 17.03 -7.71 7.73
C ASP A 284 16.87 -6.19 7.91
N PHE A 285 15.65 -5.67 7.70
CA PHE A 285 15.34 -4.28 7.99
C PHE A 285 15.61 -3.93 9.46
N MET A 286 15.14 -4.74 10.42
CA MET A 286 15.35 -4.50 11.86
C MET A 286 16.85 -4.39 12.20
N SER A 287 17.69 -5.23 11.58
CA SER A 287 19.15 -5.21 11.74
C SER A 287 19.77 -3.92 11.19
N GLU A 288 19.41 -3.51 9.97
CA GLU A 288 19.94 -2.28 9.37
C GLU A 288 19.45 -1.03 10.11
N PHE A 289 18.18 -0.98 10.51
CA PHE A 289 17.64 0.15 11.24
C PHE A 289 18.23 0.26 12.66
N ARG A 290 18.49 -0.87 13.34
CA ARG A 290 19.25 -0.90 14.61
C ARG A 290 20.60 -0.22 14.46
N LYS A 291 21.37 -0.55 13.40
CA LYS A 291 22.67 0.10 13.12
C LYS A 291 22.51 1.61 12.97
N LEU A 292 21.47 2.06 12.26
CA LEU A 292 21.19 3.49 12.09
C LEU A 292 20.89 4.17 13.43
N VAL A 293 20.06 3.56 14.28
CA VAL A 293 19.74 4.05 15.63
C VAL A 293 20.99 4.12 16.51
N ASP A 294 21.88 3.13 16.39
CA ASP A 294 23.13 3.05 17.15
C ASP A 294 24.22 4.03 16.63
N GLY A 295 23.89 4.84 15.61
CA GLY A 295 24.75 5.91 15.11
C GLY A 295 25.72 5.48 13.99
N ALA A 296 25.48 4.34 13.33
CA ALA A 296 26.24 3.97 12.15
C ALA A 296 26.05 4.99 11.03
N ASP A 297 27.11 5.25 10.26
CA ASP A 297 27.07 6.19 9.16
C ASP A 297 26.45 5.52 7.91
N PHE A 298 25.44 6.18 7.35
CA PHE A 298 24.76 5.74 6.13
C PHE A 298 24.77 6.90 5.12
N PRO A 299 24.90 6.61 3.81
CA PRO A 299 24.66 7.61 2.78
C PRO A 299 23.32 8.30 2.98
N GLU A 300 23.25 9.62 2.72
CA GLU A 300 22.07 10.44 3.04
C GLU A 300 20.77 9.86 2.48
N LEU A 301 20.77 9.40 1.22
CA LEU A 301 19.59 8.77 0.62
C LEU A 301 19.21 7.47 1.34
N ASN A 302 20.17 6.62 1.70
CA ASN A 302 19.92 5.37 2.40
C ASN A 302 19.35 5.63 3.80
N ARG A 303 19.86 6.65 4.50
CA ARG A 303 19.30 7.10 5.78
C ARG A 303 17.83 7.49 5.62
N ARG A 304 17.51 8.34 4.63
CA ARG A 304 16.12 8.77 4.35
C ARG A 304 15.22 7.58 4.00
N VAL A 305 15.71 6.64 3.19
CA VAL A 305 15.00 5.40 2.84
C VAL A 305 14.71 4.57 4.09
N LEU A 306 15.70 4.29 4.94
CA LEU A 306 15.54 3.52 6.17
C LEU A 306 14.54 4.17 7.14
N VAL A 307 14.54 5.50 7.24
CA VAL A 307 13.55 6.25 8.03
C VAL A 307 12.14 6.05 7.47
N CYS A 308 11.94 6.23 6.16
CA CYS A 308 10.64 6.02 5.52
C CYS A 308 10.17 4.57 5.66
N GLN A 309 11.08 3.59 5.54
CA GLN A 309 10.80 2.18 5.78
C GLN A 309 10.35 1.92 7.22
N ALA A 310 11.00 2.53 8.21
CA ALA A 310 10.59 2.40 9.61
C ALA A 310 9.16 2.90 9.84
N LEU A 311 8.84 4.08 9.31
CA LEU A 311 7.53 4.70 9.46
C LEU A 311 6.42 3.90 8.77
N ILE A 312 6.63 3.50 7.51
CA ILE A 312 5.62 2.72 6.78
C ILE A 312 5.47 1.31 7.34
N LYS A 313 6.55 0.63 7.76
CA LYS A 313 6.45 -0.68 8.41
C LYS A 313 5.67 -0.59 9.72
N CYS A 314 5.95 0.41 10.56
CA CYS A 314 5.16 0.64 11.76
C CYS A 314 3.67 0.88 11.43
N ALA A 315 3.37 1.58 10.34
CA ALA A 315 2.00 1.91 9.96
C ALA A 315 1.25 0.70 9.40
N ASP A 316 1.91 -0.08 8.55
CA ASP A 316 1.38 -1.28 7.90
C ASP A 316 1.02 -2.37 8.92
N ILE A 317 1.87 -2.58 9.92
CA ILE A 317 1.59 -3.50 11.03
C ILE A 317 1.11 -2.77 12.29
N SER A 318 0.42 -1.63 12.15
CA SER A 318 -0.02 -0.81 13.29
C SER A 318 -1.21 -1.37 14.06
N ASN A 319 -1.89 -2.40 13.56
CA ASN A 319 -3.10 -2.97 14.20
C ASN A 319 -2.92 -3.27 15.69
N PRO A 320 -1.81 -3.87 16.17
CA PRO A 320 -1.60 -4.12 17.59
C PRO A 320 -1.35 -2.84 18.41
N SER A 321 -1.11 -1.70 17.77
CA SER A 321 -0.93 -0.36 18.33
C SER A 321 -2.18 0.53 18.19
N ARG A 322 -3.15 0.15 17.36
CA ARG A 322 -4.44 0.87 17.25
C ARG A 322 -5.28 0.68 18.51
N PRO A 323 -6.28 1.54 18.81
CA PRO A 323 -7.21 1.27 19.90
C PRO A 323 -7.84 -0.11 19.78
N TYR A 324 -8.08 -0.75 20.93
CA TYR A 324 -8.34 -2.18 21.00
C TYR A 324 -9.47 -2.68 20.08
N LEU A 325 -10.57 -1.93 19.94
CA LEU A 325 -11.68 -2.32 19.05
C LEU A 325 -11.29 -2.30 17.56
N VAL A 326 -10.45 -1.36 17.15
CA VAL A 326 -9.91 -1.29 15.78
C VAL A 326 -8.93 -2.44 15.56
N SER A 327 -8.09 -2.73 16.56
CA SER A 327 -7.18 -3.89 16.56
C SER A 327 -7.94 -5.21 16.35
N GLN A 328 -9.06 -5.41 17.08
CA GLN A 328 -9.92 -6.57 16.95
C GLN A 328 -10.58 -6.68 15.57
N HIS A 329 -11.07 -5.55 15.02
CA HIS A 329 -11.64 -5.54 13.68
C HIS A 329 -10.63 -6.03 12.63
N TRP A 330 -9.41 -5.47 12.63
CA TRP A 330 -8.39 -5.84 11.65
C TRP A 330 -7.88 -7.28 11.83
N ALA A 331 -7.82 -7.78 13.07
CA ALA A 331 -7.53 -9.19 13.33
C ALA A 331 -8.56 -10.11 12.65
N ALA A 332 -9.87 -9.83 12.85
CA ALA A 332 -10.94 -10.61 12.23
C ALA A 332 -10.96 -10.49 10.69
N ALA A 333 -10.67 -9.30 10.16
CA ALA A 333 -10.58 -9.06 8.72
C ALA A 333 -9.46 -9.89 8.06
N LEU A 334 -8.29 -9.99 8.71
CA LEU A 334 -7.16 -10.78 8.22
C LEU A 334 -7.47 -12.28 8.28
N GLU A 335 -8.07 -12.77 9.36
CA GLU A 335 -8.49 -14.17 9.52
C GLU A 335 -9.49 -14.61 8.44
N SER A 336 -10.41 -13.71 8.06
CA SER A 336 -11.32 -13.94 6.93
C SER A 336 -10.59 -14.07 5.59
N GLU A 337 -9.56 -13.27 5.37
CA GLU A 337 -8.79 -13.31 4.13
C GLU A 337 -7.96 -14.60 4.04
N TRP A 338 -7.30 -14.99 5.14
CA TRP A 338 -6.62 -16.28 5.25
C TRP A 338 -7.58 -17.46 5.07
N SER A 339 -8.81 -17.35 5.58
CA SER A 339 -9.84 -18.39 5.38
C SER A 339 -10.19 -18.54 3.90
N SER A 340 -10.35 -17.42 3.20
CA SER A 340 -10.61 -17.39 1.76
C SER A 340 -9.45 -17.99 0.96
N GLN A 341 -8.21 -17.64 1.30
CA GLN A 341 -7.03 -18.23 0.67
C GLN A 341 -6.93 -19.75 0.92
N LEU A 342 -7.18 -20.21 2.15
CA LEU A 342 -7.13 -21.64 2.47
C LEU A 342 -8.15 -22.45 1.66
N LEU A 343 -9.36 -21.91 1.44
CA LEU A 343 -10.37 -22.54 0.59
C LEU A 343 -9.89 -22.65 -0.86
N LEU A 344 -9.24 -21.60 -1.38
CA LEU A 344 -8.66 -21.62 -2.72
C LEU A 344 -7.51 -22.63 -2.83
N GLU A 345 -6.61 -22.69 -1.85
CA GLU A 345 -5.51 -23.67 -1.80
C GLU A 345 -6.05 -25.10 -1.82
N LYS A 346 -7.10 -25.40 -1.05
CA LYS A 346 -7.78 -26.70 -1.07
C LYS A 346 -8.39 -27.01 -2.43
N HIS A 347 -9.06 -26.03 -3.04
CA HIS A 347 -9.68 -26.19 -4.36
C HIS A 347 -8.65 -26.51 -5.46
N LEU A 348 -7.49 -25.84 -5.41
CA LEU A 348 -6.39 -26.02 -6.35
C LEU A 348 -5.43 -27.16 -5.99
N GLN A 349 -5.69 -27.85 -4.88
CA GLN A 349 -4.83 -28.93 -4.36
C GLN A 349 -3.38 -28.48 -4.12
N LEU A 350 -3.21 -27.25 -3.63
CA LEU A 350 -1.93 -26.65 -3.27
C LEU A 350 -1.57 -26.91 -1.80
N PRO A 351 -0.28 -26.87 -1.42
CA PRO A 351 0.12 -26.86 -0.02
C PRO A 351 -0.50 -25.67 0.71
N HIS A 352 -1.08 -25.90 1.89
CA HIS A 352 -1.68 -24.84 2.69
C HIS A 352 -0.59 -23.90 3.23
N THR A 353 -0.67 -22.61 2.91
CA THR A 353 0.34 -21.63 3.35
C THR A 353 -0.13 -20.75 4.50
N VAL A 354 -1.45 -20.70 4.73
CA VAL A 354 -2.07 -19.97 5.84
C VAL A 354 -2.81 -20.94 6.76
N LYS A 355 -2.95 -20.54 8.03
CA LYS A 355 -3.65 -21.31 9.06
C LYS A 355 -4.56 -20.37 9.85
N PRO A 356 -5.78 -20.10 9.34
CA PRO A 356 -6.76 -19.34 10.08
C PRO A 356 -7.05 -19.99 11.43
N SER A 357 -7.35 -19.16 12.42
CA SER A 357 -7.68 -19.61 13.77
C SER A 357 -8.99 -20.40 13.77
N ASP A 358 -9.01 -21.53 14.47
CA ASP A 358 -10.19 -22.40 14.61
C ASP A 358 -11.11 -22.03 15.79
N SER A 359 -10.69 -21.06 16.60
CA SER A 359 -11.33 -20.68 17.85
C SER A 359 -11.00 -19.25 18.26
N ARG A 360 -11.86 -18.64 19.09
CA ARG A 360 -11.62 -17.32 19.71
C ARG A 360 -10.31 -17.28 20.51
N VAL A 361 -9.96 -18.39 21.17
CA VAL A 361 -8.70 -18.52 21.92
C VAL A 361 -7.50 -18.59 20.97
N GLY A 362 -7.62 -19.33 19.86
CA GLY A 362 -6.60 -19.43 18.83
C GLY A 362 -6.26 -18.06 18.24
N GLU A 363 -7.29 -17.29 17.88
CA GLU A 363 -7.14 -15.92 17.35
C GLU A 363 -6.39 -15.03 18.35
N ALA A 364 -6.83 -14.99 19.60
CA ALA A 364 -6.19 -14.16 20.64
C ALA A 364 -4.72 -14.58 20.88
N ARG A 365 -4.41 -15.87 20.85
CA ARG A 365 -3.03 -16.38 20.94
C ARG A 365 -2.20 -15.99 19.72
N GLY A 366 -2.79 -16.02 18.52
CA GLY A 366 -2.17 -15.53 17.28
C GLY A 366 -1.78 -14.06 17.39
N GLN A 367 -2.68 -13.22 17.92
CA GLN A 367 -2.41 -11.79 18.16
C GLN A 367 -1.28 -11.57 19.17
N ILE A 368 -1.24 -12.33 20.27
CA ILE A 368 -0.12 -12.29 21.25
C ILE A 368 1.20 -12.67 20.57
N TRP A 369 1.21 -13.74 19.77
CA TRP A 369 2.41 -14.17 19.06
C TRP A 369 2.90 -13.11 18.08
N PHE A 370 2.03 -12.58 17.23
CA PHE A 370 2.38 -11.55 16.25
C PHE A 370 2.90 -10.28 16.92
N ASN A 371 2.22 -9.83 17.97
CA ASN A 371 2.58 -8.65 18.73
C ASN A 371 3.96 -8.83 19.41
N SER A 372 4.23 -9.98 20.04
CA SER A 372 5.52 -10.26 20.70
C SER A 372 6.68 -10.49 19.72
N THR A 373 6.41 -11.02 18.53
CA THR A 373 7.46 -11.40 17.55
C THR A 373 7.81 -10.26 16.61
N PHE A 374 6.82 -9.46 16.18
CA PHE A 374 7.00 -8.45 15.14
C PHE A 374 6.67 -7.05 15.62
N ALA A 375 5.43 -6.80 16.05
CA ALA A 375 4.97 -5.43 16.27
C ALA A 375 5.72 -4.73 17.41
N ARG A 376 5.80 -5.33 18.61
CA ARG A 376 6.50 -4.71 19.74
C ARG A 376 7.98 -4.47 19.48
N PRO A 377 8.76 -5.46 19.02
CA PRO A 377 10.17 -5.22 18.70
C PRO A 377 10.36 -4.07 17.71
N LEU A 378 9.53 -3.98 16.67
CA LEU A 378 9.58 -2.90 15.69
C LEU A 378 9.27 -1.53 16.33
N PHE A 379 8.13 -1.38 17.00
CA PHE A 379 7.73 -0.11 17.60
C PHE A 379 8.73 0.34 18.68
N GLU A 380 9.26 -0.58 19.50
CA GLU A 380 10.26 -0.27 20.52
C GLU A 380 11.61 0.13 19.92
N LEU A 381 12.02 -0.49 18.81
CA LEU A 381 13.22 -0.09 18.06
C LEU A 381 13.04 1.30 17.42
N VAL A 382 11.90 1.54 16.76
CA VAL A 382 11.64 2.82 16.10
C VAL A 382 11.51 3.95 17.13
N ALA A 383 10.89 3.72 18.28
CA ALA A 383 10.80 4.69 19.37
C ALA A 383 12.17 5.10 19.94
N GLN A 384 13.18 4.24 19.87
CA GLN A 384 14.55 4.60 20.27
C GLN A 384 15.19 5.61 19.31
N GLY A 385 14.89 5.52 18.02
CA GLY A 385 15.38 6.46 17.00
C GLY A 385 14.50 7.69 16.81
N VAL A 386 13.20 7.55 17.05
CA VAL A 386 12.15 8.55 16.84
C VAL A 386 11.32 8.65 18.13
N PRO A 387 11.77 9.40 19.14
CA PRO A 387 11.16 9.41 20.47
C PRO A 387 9.64 9.67 20.51
N SER A 388 9.10 10.46 19.58
CA SER A 388 7.65 10.69 19.49
C SER A 388 6.84 9.41 19.23
N MET A 389 7.47 8.35 18.71
CA MET A 389 6.84 7.06 18.46
C MET A 389 6.62 6.22 19.73
N GLU A 390 7.22 6.60 20.87
CA GLU A 390 7.12 5.85 22.13
C GLU A 390 5.68 5.65 22.59
N ARG A 391 4.79 6.60 22.30
CA ARG A 391 3.36 6.48 22.64
C ARG A 391 2.67 5.31 21.93
N PHE A 392 3.09 5.00 20.71
CA PHE A 392 2.55 3.88 19.94
C PHE A 392 3.19 2.56 20.41
N ALA A 393 4.46 2.58 20.79
CA ALA A 393 5.09 1.45 21.46
C ALA A 393 4.39 1.12 22.80
N GLN A 394 4.03 2.15 23.56
CA GLN A 394 3.25 2.00 24.79
C GLN A 394 1.87 1.38 24.53
N GLN A 395 1.10 1.93 23.58
CA GLN A 395 -0.21 1.38 23.23
C GLN A 395 -0.12 -0.09 22.77
N THR A 396 0.96 -0.45 22.07
CA THR A 396 1.23 -1.84 21.65
C THR A 396 1.43 -2.77 22.86
N ARG A 397 2.11 -2.31 23.91
CA ARG A 397 2.28 -3.05 25.18
C ARG A 397 0.98 -3.18 25.96
N GLU A 398 0.16 -2.13 25.98
CA GLU A 398 -1.15 -2.13 26.65
C GLU A 398 -2.11 -3.12 25.96
N ASN A 399 -2.20 -3.08 24.63
CA ASN A 399 -3.01 -4.03 23.87
C ASN A 399 -2.52 -5.48 24.00
N PHE A 400 -1.21 -5.69 24.08
CA PHE A 400 -0.66 -7.02 24.36
C PHE A 400 -1.20 -7.58 25.69
N ALA A 401 -1.25 -6.76 26.74
CA ALA A 401 -1.82 -7.16 28.03
C ALA A 401 -3.34 -7.43 27.93
N LEU A 402 -4.09 -6.65 27.14
CA LEU A 402 -5.51 -6.89 26.88
C LEU A 402 -5.74 -8.24 26.18
N TRP A 403 -4.93 -8.58 25.18
CA TRP A 403 -5.01 -9.88 24.52
C TRP A 403 -4.65 -11.04 25.46
N GLN A 404 -3.68 -10.87 26.36
CA GLN A 404 -3.38 -11.87 27.41
C GLN A 404 -4.56 -12.07 28.37
N ALA A 405 -5.18 -10.97 28.83
CA ALA A 405 -6.37 -11.03 29.65
C ALA A 405 -7.54 -11.72 28.92
N ARG A 406 -7.71 -11.44 27.62
CA ARG A 406 -8.73 -12.07 26.78
C ARG A 406 -8.54 -13.59 26.65
N VAL A 407 -7.30 -14.07 26.52
CA VAL A 407 -7.02 -15.51 26.52
C VAL A 407 -7.44 -16.13 27.86
N ALA A 408 -7.05 -15.52 28.99
CA ALA A 408 -7.40 -16.03 30.31
C ALA A 408 -8.92 -16.05 30.56
N GLU A 409 -9.65 -15.04 30.09
CA GLU A 409 -11.11 -14.98 30.13
C GLU A 409 -11.74 -16.12 29.31
N LEU A 410 -11.34 -16.27 28.04
CA LEU A 410 -11.88 -17.28 27.13
C LEU A 410 -11.58 -18.71 27.59
N GLU A 411 -10.45 -18.94 28.25
CA GLU A 411 -10.10 -20.25 28.84
C GLU A 411 -10.88 -20.56 30.12
N ALA A 412 -11.39 -19.53 30.81
CA ALA A 412 -12.20 -19.67 32.02
C ALA A 412 -13.71 -19.81 31.72
N GLU A 413 -14.15 -19.51 30.49
CA GLU A 413 -15.53 -19.72 30.05
C GLU A 413 -15.88 -21.24 30.11
N PRO A 414 -16.98 -21.64 30.80
CA PRO A 414 -17.41 -23.03 30.79
C PRO A 414 -17.75 -23.48 29.37
N ALA A 415 -17.39 -24.73 29.03
CA ALA A 415 -17.68 -25.33 27.73
C ALA A 415 -19.20 -25.62 27.55
N GLU A 416 -20.04 -24.59 27.50
CA GLU A 416 -21.44 -24.70 27.14
C GLU A 416 -21.70 -23.99 25.80
N HIS A 417 -22.07 -24.78 24.80
CA HIS A 417 -22.67 -24.41 23.52
C HIS A 417 -21.97 -23.31 22.69
N THR A 418 -20.84 -23.68 22.07
CA THR A 418 -20.52 -23.17 20.73
C THR A 418 -19.98 -24.30 19.88
N GLU A 419 -20.87 -25.04 19.20
CA GLU A 419 -20.47 -25.73 17.97
C GLU A 419 -20.14 -24.65 16.93
N GLN A 420 -18.90 -24.17 16.93
CA GLN A 420 -18.33 -23.44 15.81
C GLN A 420 -17.59 -24.45 14.93
N VAL A 421 -17.99 -24.54 13.66
CA VAL A 421 -17.29 -25.36 12.67
C VAL A 421 -15.93 -24.74 12.41
N ALA A 422 -14.86 -25.52 12.58
CA ALA A 422 -13.49 -25.08 12.34
C ALA A 422 -13.35 -24.39 10.97
N GLY A 423 -12.85 -23.15 10.95
CA GLY A 423 -12.63 -22.36 9.73
C GLY A 423 -13.79 -21.46 9.30
N THR A 424 -14.76 -21.18 10.16
CA THR A 424 -15.81 -20.17 9.89
C THR A 424 -15.42 -18.83 10.55
N PRO A 425 -15.19 -17.73 9.79
CA PRO A 425 -14.80 -16.45 10.37
C PRO A 425 -15.86 -15.87 11.30
N LEU A 426 -15.44 -15.10 12.29
CA LEU A 426 -16.31 -14.48 13.30
C LEU A 426 -17.23 -13.37 12.77
N ALA A 427 -17.09 -12.92 11.52
CA ALA A 427 -17.93 -11.84 10.98
C ALA A 427 -17.99 -11.69 9.45
N TRP A 428 -17.01 -12.17 8.67
CA TRP A 428 -16.99 -11.99 7.21
C TRP A 428 -17.31 -13.28 6.46
N PRO A 429 -18.12 -13.23 5.38
CA PRO A 429 -18.29 -14.37 4.50
C PRO A 429 -16.97 -14.67 3.79
N SER A 430 -16.47 -15.89 3.91
CA SER A 430 -15.31 -16.36 3.15
C SER A 430 -15.63 -16.37 1.65
N GLN A 431 -14.65 -16.00 0.83
CA GLN A 431 -14.81 -15.99 -0.62
C GLN A 431 -14.75 -17.40 -1.19
N ALA A 432 -15.60 -17.67 -2.18
CA ALA A 432 -15.53 -18.87 -2.99
C ALA A 432 -14.40 -18.76 -4.03
N PRO A 433 -13.86 -19.89 -4.55
CA PRO A 433 -12.80 -19.85 -5.55
C PRO A 433 -13.10 -18.99 -6.79
N ASN A 434 -14.36 -18.95 -7.23
CA ASN A 434 -14.76 -18.15 -8.40
C ASN A 434 -14.70 -16.64 -8.14
N ASP A 435 -14.76 -16.19 -6.89
CA ASP A 435 -14.72 -14.76 -6.57
C ASP A 435 -13.33 -14.16 -6.87
N PHE A 436 -12.28 -14.99 -6.89
CA PHE A 436 -10.92 -14.59 -7.25
C PHE A 436 -10.76 -14.29 -8.75
N LEU A 437 -11.72 -14.60 -9.62
CA LEU A 437 -11.67 -14.23 -11.05
C LEU A 437 -11.60 -12.71 -11.28
N THR A 438 -11.99 -11.91 -10.29
CA THR A 438 -11.90 -10.44 -10.31
C THR A 438 -10.54 -9.90 -9.87
N ALA A 439 -9.69 -10.75 -9.28
CA ALA A 439 -8.36 -10.34 -8.84
C ALA A 439 -7.44 -10.07 -10.03
N PHE A 440 -6.37 -9.32 -9.77
CA PHE A 440 -5.44 -8.87 -10.80
C PHE A 440 -4.86 -10.08 -11.57
N PRO A 441 -5.14 -10.24 -12.89
CA PRO A 441 -4.92 -11.53 -13.55
C PRO A 441 -3.48 -12.06 -13.56
N PRO A 442 -2.44 -11.21 -13.71
CA PRO A 442 -1.05 -11.66 -13.57
C PRO A 442 -0.70 -12.22 -12.17
N ALA A 443 -1.52 -11.92 -11.17
CA ALA A 443 -1.39 -12.43 -9.80
C ALA A 443 -2.09 -13.78 -9.57
N LEU A 444 -2.75 -14.36 -10.58
CA LEU A 444 -3.45 -15.64 -10.46
C LEU A 444 -2.79 -16.74 -11.28
N PRO A 445 -3.04 -18.03 -10.95
CA PRO A 445 -2.52 -19.15 -11.73
C PRO A 445 -3.08 -19.13 -13.17
N PRO A 446 -2.35 -19.68 -14.17
CA PRO A 446 -2.82 -19.72 -15.55
C PRO A 446 -4.19 -20.39 -15.75
N SER A 447 -4.60 -21.29 -14.85
CA SER A 447 -5.92 -21.94 -14.87
C SER A 447 -7.10 -20.98 -14.66
N PHE A 448 -6.84 -19.79 -14.12
CA PHE A 448 -7.84 -18.71 -13.96
C PHE A 448 -7.98 -17.84 -15.22
N ARG A 449 -7.11 -18.04 -16.24
CA ARG A 449 -7.26 -17.38 -17.54
C ARG A 449 -8.33 -18.11 -18.35
N LEU A 450 -9.41 -17.41 -18.72
CA LEU A 450 -10.48 -17.99 -19.53
C LEU A 450 -9.95 -18.33 -20.95
N PRO A 451 -10.29 -19.52 -21.52
CA PRO A 451 -9.69 -19.97 -22.79
C PRO A 451 -10.04 -19.17 -24.05
N GLU A 452 -11.10 -18.34 -24.06
CA GLU A 452 -11.60 -17.68 -25.27
C GLU A 452 -12.23 -16.28 -25.06
N ASP A 453 -11.62 -15.41 -24.25
CA ASP A 453 -12.00 -13.97 -24.27
C ASP A 453 -10.77 -13.12 -24.60
N PRO A 454 -10.76 -12.39 -25.73
CA PRO A 454 -9.66 -11.48 -26.02
C PRO A 454 -9.72 -10.33 -25.01
N LEU A 455 -8.80 -10.29 -24.06
CA LEU A 455 -8.39 -9.03 -23.41
C LEU A 455 -9.53 -8.17 -22.81
N PHE A 456 -10.62 -8.77 -22.30
CA PHE A 456 -11.66 -8.05 -21.56
C PHE A 456 -11.71 -8.56 -20.12
N PRO A 457 -11.59 -7.70 -19.09
CA PRO A 457 -11.84 -8.11 -17.72
C PRO A 457 -13.34 -8.44 -17.56
N PRO A 458 -13.72 -9.51 -16.84
CA PRO A 458 -15.10 -9.72 -16.46
C PRO A 458 -15.53 -8.54 -15.61
N PHE A 459 -16.51 -7.79 -16.11
CA PHE A 459 -17.26 -6.70 -15.50
C PHE A 459 -16.89 -6.38 -14.03
N TYR A 460 -16.10 -5.33 -13.84
CA TYR A 460 -16.06 -4.55 -12.59
C TYR A 460 -17.37 -3.76 -12.48
N HIS A 461 -18.49 -4.44 -12.25
CA HIS A 461 -19.72 -3.79 -11.80
C HIS A 461 -20.29 -4.54 -10.61
N PRO A 462 -20.67 -3.83 -9.53
CA PRO A 462 -21.42 -4.45 -8.44
C PRO A 462 -22.76 -4.92 -9.02
N HIS A 463 -23.17 -6.10 -8.59
CA HIS A 463 -24.46 -6.69 -8.95
C HIS A 463 -25.60 -5.67 -8.84
N ASN A 464 -26.31 -5.45 -9.94
CA ASN A 464 -27.75 -5.23 -9.85
C ASN A 464 -28.37 -6.56 -9.40
N ARG A 465 -28.53 -6.73 -8.09
CA ARG A 465 -29.62 -7.45 -7.43
C ARG A 465 -29.64 -7.22 -5.93
#